data_AF-W5JE94-F1
#
_entry.id   AF-W5JE94-F1
#
_cell.length_a   1.000
_cell.length_b   1.000
_cell.length_c   1.000
_cell.angle_alpha   90.00
_cell.angle_beta   90.00
_cell.angle_gamma   90.00
#
_symmetry.space_group_name_H-M   'P 1'
#
loop_
_entity.id
_entity.type
_entity.pdbx_description
1 polymer ?
#
loop_
_entity_poly.entity_id
_entity_poly.type
_entity_poly.pdbx_seq_one_letter_code
_entity_poly.pdbx_strand_id
1 'polypeptide(L)'
;MAEEKKKKEEREEDPCSAFVGRYVIKTMRLKDEKWQKLIGNEELRTIVMDWVLQPASMKLFITLSNAGALVPSYHFPSNAKGKICYFVKIAEVALEIGKIREVGIAIVWIPLAPRLENKTHHSQPSLLVTTQIIYGDLTPNPIDDLSILVDEIFYPMINNPQNQEGWPTAIVKDIDNHVQELRNIISEVRTRCARPDSELCFQLKRNVDACTLKMKNSLEGIVIKWACQINDVLKEDSSLAFKDGRHPTPVEEITFWEARQKNLRNIYTQLTEPKSRQIGVILEGIDSVYATSFKSTFKSVVQAVHEADDISLYLKPLRKTFETFENTDFVDSGELISPMLHLVCLVWANSCYYGTNARMVILFKMISNMMIAEATKSLDPGSLFQGEVDECLVKVGSIIDILEFYK
;
A
#
# COMPACT_ATOMS: atom_id res chain seq x y z
N MET A 1 -60.91 0.83 -16.74
CA MET A 1 -60.36 -0.40 -16.10
C MET A 1 -59.12 -0.96 -16.81
N ALA A 2 -58.38 -0.15 -17.59
CA ALA A 2 -57.15 -0.58 -18.28
C ALA A 2 -55.93 0.31 -17.97
N GLU A 3 -56.08 1.36 -17.16
CA GLU A 3 -54.97 2.27 -16.78
C GLU A 3 -54.41 2.04 -15.37
N GLU A 4 -54.99 1.11 -14.59
CA GLU A 4 -54.46 0.75 -13.26
C GLU A 4 -53.46 -0.42 -13.28
N LYS A 5 -53.15 -0.98 -14.46
CA LYS A 5 -52.12 -2.04 -14.59
C LYS A 5 -50.71 -1.52 -14.89
N LYS A 6 -50.49 -0.20 -14.90
CA LYS A 6 -49.19 0.40 -15.27
C LYS A 6 -48.39 1.02 -14.12
N LYS A 7 -48.75 0.75 -12.87
CA LYS A 7 -47.99 1.17 -11.68
C LYS A 7 -48.01 0.09 -10.59
N LYS A 8 -47.15 -0.93 -10.74
CA LYS A 8 -46.48 -1.72 -9.68
C LYS A 8 -45.92 -3.02 -10.28
N GLU A 9 -44.94 -2.90 -11.16
CA GLU A 9 -43.80 -3.82 -11.08
C GLU A 9 -42.80 -3.12 -10.16
N GLU A 10 -43.05 -3.20 -8.84
CA GLU A 10 -41.94 -3.07 -7.90
C GLU A 10 -40.99 -4.20 -8.27
N ARG A 11 -39.82 -3.87 -8.86
CA ARG A 11 -38.72 -4.82 -9.01
C ARG A 11 -38.48 -5.37 -7.62
N GLU A 12 -38.89 -6.61 -7.37
CA GLU A 12 -38.62 -7.31 -6.13
C GLU A 12 -37.09 -7.42 -6.04
N GLU A 13 -36.47 -6.48 -5.32
CA GLU A 13 -35.03 -6.48 -5.11
C GLU A 13 -34.69 -7.76 -4.36
N ASP A 14 -33.83 -8.58 -4.96
CA ASP A 14 -33.34 -9.82 -4.36
C ASP A 14 -32.83 -9.51 -2.94
N PRO A 15 -33.33 -10.20 -1.89
CA PRO A 15 -32.95 -9.93 -0.50
C PRO A 15 -31.43 -9.92 -0.23
N CYS A 16 -30.63 -10.68 -0.99
CA CYS A 16 -29.18 -10.68 -0.87
C CYS A 16 -28.57 -9.42 -1.50
N SER A 17 -29.07 -9.01 -2.67
CA SER A 17 -28.70 -7.72 -3.28
C SER A 17 -29.08 -6.55 -2.36
N ALA A 18 -30.22 -6.63 -1.67
CA ALA A 18 -30.64 -5.63 -0.69
C ALA A 18 -29.73 -5.61 0.55
N PHE A 19 -29.26 -6.77 1.03
CA PHE A 19 -28.30 -6.86 2.14
C PHE A 19 -26.94 -6.24 1.78
N VAL A 20 -26.34 -6.67 0.66
CA VAL A 20 -25.05 -6.14 0.18
C VAL A 20 -25.16 -4.63 -0.03
N GLY A 21 -26.25 -4.19 -0.67
CA GLY A 21 -26.52 -2.76 -0.88
C GLY A 21 -26.61 -1.97 0.40
N ARG A 22 -27.45 -2.42 1.36
CA ARG A 22 -27.57 -1.78 2.68
C ARG A 22 -26.23 -1.67 3.40
N TYR A 23 -25.44 -2.74 3.40
CA TYR A 23 -24.13 -2.73 4.04
C TYR A 23 -23.17 -1.73 3.38
N VAL A 24 -23.04 -1.77 2.05
CA VAL A 24 -22.16 -0.90 1.26
C VAL A 24 -22.55 0.57 1.45
N ILE A 25 -23.83 0.91 1.26
CA ILE A 25 -24.34 2.27 1.44
C ILE A 25 -24.00 2.79 2.84
N LYS A 26 -24.25 1.98 3.86
CA LYS A 26 -24.04 2.36 5.26
C LYS A 26 -22.56 2.55 5.60
N THR A 27 -21.70 1.59 5.25
CA THR A 27 -20.27 1.66 5.64
C THR A 27 -19.47 2.65 4.79
N MET A 28 -19.84 2.84 3.52
CA MET A 28 -19.22 3.83 2.64
C MET A 28 -19.88 5.22 2.75
N ARG A 29 -20.94 5.37 3.55
CA ARG A 29 -21.69 6.64 3.75
C ARG A 29 -22.21 7.24 2.43
N LEU A 30 -22.75 6.39 1.57
CA LEU A 30 -23.29 6.79 0.26
C LEU A 30 -24.80 7.04 0.35
N LYS A 31 -25.36 7.66 -0.70
CA LYS A 31 -26.81 7.74 -0.90
C LYS A 31 -27.31 6.50 -1.64
N ASP A 32 -28.54 6.08 -1.39
CA ASP A 32 -29.18 4.92 -2.03
C ASP A 32 -29.13 4.97 -3.57
N GLU A 33 -29.21 6.18 -4.15
CA GLU A 33 -29.07 6.41 -5.59
C GLU A 33 -27.81 5.77 -6.20
N LYS A 34 -26.70 5.69 -5.44
CA LYS A 34 -25.45 5.08 -5.92
C LYS A 34 -25.58 3.57 -6.09
N TRP A 35 -26.29 2.90 -5.18
CA TRP A 35 -26.58 1.47 -5.28
C TRP A 35 -27.59 1.20 -6.40
N GLN A 36 -28.63 2.03 -6.50
CA GLN A 36 -29.62 1.94 -7.58
C GLN A 36 -28.97 2.10 -8.96
N LYS A 37 -27.96 2.97 -9.10
CA LYS A 37 -27.17 3.08 -10.34
C LYS A 37 -26.34 1.83 -10.64
N LEU A 38 -25.78 1.17 -9.63
CA LEU A 38 -25.03 -0.08 -9.81
C LEU A 38 -25.97 -1.22 -10.26
N ILE A 39 -27.09 -1.41 -9.56
CA ILE A 39 -28.06 -2.46 -9.89
C ILE A 39 -28.81 -2.15 -11.20
N GLY A 40 -28.94 -0.87 -11.55
CA GLY A 40 -29.48 -0.44 -12.84
C GLY A 40 -28.59 -0.74 -14.04
N ASN A 41 -27.29 -0.95 -13.83
CA ASN A 41 -26.35 -1.39 -14.86
C ASN A 41 -26.35 -2.93 -14.93
N GLU A 42 -26.69 -3.48 -16.09
CA GLU A 42 -26.87 -4.92 -16.29
C GLU A 42 -25.57 -5.72 -16.07
N GLU A 43 -24.43 -5.20 -16.51
CA GLU A 43 -23.12 -5.84 -16.33
C GLU A 43 -22.71 -5.89 -14.85
N LEU A 44 -22.81 -4.76 -14.15
CA LEU A 44 -22.42 -4.66 -12.74
C LEU A 44 -23.37 -5.45 -11.83
N ARG A 45 -24.66 -5.46 -12.15
CA ARG A 45 -25.66 -6.28 -11.46
C ARG A 45 -25.34 -7.75 -11.62
N THR A 46 -24.96 -8.19 -12.82
CA THR A 46 -24.64 -9.60 -13.09
C THR A 46 -23.51 -10.07 -12.20
N ILE A 47 -22.46 -9.27 -11.98
CA ILE A 47 -21.35 -9.62 -11.07
C ILE A 47 -21.84 -9.89 -9.63
N VAL A 48 -22.73 -9.03 -9.13
CA VAL A 48 -23.28 -9.21 -7.77
C VAL A 48 -24.16 -10.45 -7.71
N MET A 49 -25.00 -10.69 -8.72
CA MET A 49 -25.93 -11.83 -8.76
C MET A 49 -25.20 -13.16 -8.95
N ASP A 50 -24.18 -13.20 -9.81
CA ASP A 50 -23.35 -14.37 -10.02
C ASP A 50 -22.62 -14.76 -8.75
N TRP A 51 -22.13 -13.79 -7.97
CA TRP A 51 -21.59 -14.10 -6.64
C TRP A 51 -22.63 -14.79 -5.74
N VAL A 52 -23.90 -14.40 -5.78
CA VAL A 52 -24.95 -15.06 -4.97
C VAL A 52 -25.24 -16.47 -5.48
N LEU A 53 -25.49 -16.59 -6.78
CA LEU A 53 -26.05 -17.79 -7.41
C LEU A 53 -25.00 -18.86 -7.70
N GLN A 54 -23.77 -18.47 -8.04
CA GLN A 54 -22.73 -19.42 -8.41
C GLN A 54 -21.94 -19.89 -7.18
N PRO A 55 -21.87 -21.20 -6.90
CA PRO A 55 -21.08 -21.74 -5.78
C PRO A 55 -19.59 -21.42 -5.86
N ALA A 56 -19.02 -21.41 -7.08
CA ALA A 56 -17.59 -21.16 -7.32
C ALA A 56 -17.18 -19.70 -7.09
N SER A 57 -18.13 -18.76 -7.16
CA SER A 57 -17.89 -17.33 -6.93
C SER A 57 -17.81 -17.04 -5.44
N MET A 58 -16.63 -17.28 -4.86
CA MET A 58 -16.41 -17.23 -3.43
C MET A 58 -16.24 -15.81 -2.87
N LYS A 59 -15.80 -14.85 -3.68
CA LYS A 59 -15.36 -13.53 -3.21
C LYS A 59 -16.04 -12.44 -4.02
N LEU A 60 -16.47 -11.38 -3.35
CA LEU A 60 -16.99 -10.16 -3.96
C LEU A 60 -16.38 -8.95 -3.24
N PHE A 61 -15.83 -8.05 -4.03
CA PHE A 61 -15.30 -6.76 -3.59
C PHE A 61 -16.10 -5.64 -4.21
N ILE A 62 -16.42 -4.61 -3.44
CA ILE A 62 -17.10 -3.41 -3.92
C ILE A 62 -16.23 -2.21 -3.56
N THR A 63 -15.90 -1.41 -4.58
CA THR A 63 -15.02 -0.24 -4.48
C THR A 63 -15.65 0.98 -5.14
N LEU A 64 -15.03 2.15 -4.93
CA LEU A 64 -15.38 3.38 -5.64
C LEU A 64 -14.36 3.67 -6.75
N SER A 65 -14.85 3.96 -7.95
CA SER A 65 -14.04 4.48 -9.04
C SER A 65 -13.57 5.91 -8.78
N ASN A 66 -12.64 6.43 -9.59
CA ASN A 66 -12.21 7.84 -9.52
C ASN A 66 -13.38 8.83 -9.71
N ALA A 67 -14.42 8.43 -10.47
CA ALA A 67 -15.64 9.21 -10.66
C ALA A 67 -16.68 9.01 -9.52
N GLY A 68 -16.32 8.27 -8.47
CA GLY A 68 -17.18 7.97 -7.33
C GLY A 68 -18.34 7.03 -7.66
N ALA A 69 -18.24 6.20 -8.69
CA ALA A 69 -19.21 5.16 -9.00
C ALA A 69 -18.85 3.85 -8.28
N LEU A 70 -19.84 3.08 -7.85
CA LEU A 70 -19.60 1.77 -7.24
C LEU A 70 -19.19 0.76 -8.32
N VAL A 71 -18.14 -0.01 -8.04
CA VAL A 71 -17.58 -1.02 -8.95
C VAL A 71 -17.43 -2.35 -8.20
N PRO A 72 -18.26 -3.36 -8.52
CA PRO A 72 -18.10 -4.73 -8.02
C PRO A 72 -17.04 -5.51 -8.81
N SER A 73 -16.30 -6.40 -8.14
CA SER A 73 -15.27 -7.26 -8.75
C SER A 73 -15.05 -8.53 -7.92
N TYR A 74 -14.63 -9.63 -8.57
CA TYR A 74 -14.21 -10.86 -7.88
C TYR A 74 -12.75 -10.82 -7.42
N HIS A 75 -11.96 -9.91 -7.99
CA HIS A 75 -10.54 -9.77 -7.71
C HIS A 75 -10.28 -8.67 -6.69
N PHE A 76 -9.24 -8.87 -5.89
CA PHE A 76 -8.78 -7.85 -4.96
C PHE A 76 -8.37 -6.58 -5.75
N PRO A 77 -8.84 -5.39 -5.37
CA PRO A 77 -8.59 -4.18 -6.14
C PRO A 77 -7.13 -3.74 -6.03
N SER A 78 -6.47 -3.57 -7.18
CA SER A 78 -5.06 -3.14 -7.24
C SER A 78 -4.85 -1.65 -6.97
N ASN A 79 -5.84 -0.80 -7.30
CA ASN A 79 -5.72 0.67 -7.25
C ASN A 79 -6.88 1.32 -6.46
N ALA A 80 -7.35 0.71 -5.37
CA ALA A 80 -8.38 1.30 -4.54
C ALA A 80 -7.86 2.58 -3.87
N LYS A 81 -8.52 3.72 -4.11
CA LYS A 81 -8.19 5.01 -3.46
C LYS A 81 -9.01 5.28 -2.19
N GLY A 82 -9.95 4.39 -1.87
CA GLY A 82 -10.90 4.55 -0.78
C GLY A 82 -11.27 3.22 -0.14
N LYS A 83 -12.26 3.26 0.75
CA LYS A 83 -12.77 2.09 1.48
C LYS A 83 -13.20 0.98 0.51
N ILE A 84 -12.81 -0.25 0.82
CA ILE A 84 -13.17 -1.46 0.08
C ILE A 84 -14.15 -2.25 0.95
N CYS A 85 -15.29 -2.66 0.41
CA CYS A 85 -16.16 -3.65 1.07
C CYS A 85 -15.87 -5.03 0.49
N TYR A 86 -15.72 -6.04 1.34
CA TYR A 86 -15.51 -7.41 0.92
C TYR A 86 -16.60 -8.34 1.46
N PHE A 87 -16.92 -9.38 0.69
CA PHE A 87 -17.85 -10.44 1.05
C PHE A 87 -17.25 -11.77 0.56
N VAL A 88 -17.09 -12.74 1.46
CA VAL A 88 -16.41 -14.01 1.19
C VAL A 88 -17.28 -15.15 1.70
N LYS A 89 -17.62 -16.11 0.85
CA LYS A 89 -18.32 -17.33 1.26
C LYS A 89 -17.38 -18.23 2.06
N ILE A 90 -17.90 -18.88 3.10
CA ILE A 90 -17.12 -19.82 3.92
C ILE A 90 -16.99 -21.20 3.23
N ALA A 91 -17.94 -21.53 2.34
CA ALA A 91 -17.95 -22.76 1.55
C ALA A 91 -18.49 -22.52 0.14
N GLU A 92 -18.14 -23.38 -0.82
CA GLU A 92 -18.60 -23.34 -2.21
C GLU A 92 -20.08 -23.73 -2.31
N VAL A 93 -20.96 -22.79 -1.98
CA VAL A 93 -22.41 -23.00 -1.94
C VAL A 93 -23.11 -21.81 -2.58
N ALA A 94 -24.20 -22.07 -3.30
CA ALA A 94 -25.12 -21.02 -3.73
C ALA A 94 -25.83 -20.46 -2.49
N LEU A 95 -25.87 -19.14 -2.35
CA LEU A 95 -26.42 -18.52 -1.15
C LEU A 95 -27.95 -18.58 -1.20
N GLU A 96 -28.57 -19.17 -0.18
CA GLU A 96 -30.02 -19.13 -0.02
C GLU A 96 -30.44 -17.74 0.45
N ILE A 97 -30.88 -16.93 -0.51
CA ILE A 97 -31.24 -15.51 -0.39
C ILE A 97 -32.17 -15.21 0.81
N GLY A 98 -33.09 -16.12 1.16
CA GLY A 98 -34.02 -15.98 2.28
C GLY A 98 -33.45 -16.24 3.69
N LYS A 99 -32.22 -16.78 3.80
CA LYS A 99 -31.58 -17.11 5.08
C LYS A 99 -30.46 -16.15 5.48
N ILE A 100 -30.14 -15.16 4.66
CA ILE A 100 -29.16 -14.11 5.00
C ILE A 100 -29.82 -13.14 5.97
N ARG A 101 -29.92 -13.53 7.24
CA ARG A 101 -30.35 -12.63 8.33
C ARG A 101 -29.18 -11.74 8.73
N GLU A 102 -29.49 -10.48 9.06
CA GLU A 102 -28.56 -9.52 9.64
C GLU A 102 -27.95 -10.11 10.93
N VAL A 103 -26.77 -10.72 10.81
CA VAL A 103 -25.91 -10.99 11.96
C VAL A 103 -24.84 -9.92 11.93
N GLY A 104 -25.11 -8.83 12.64
CA GLY A 104 -24.08 -7.88 13.02
C GLY A 104 -23.04 -8.62 13.85
N ILE A 105 -21.80 -8.62 13.36
CA ILE A 105 -20.54 -8.87 14.09
C ILE A 105 -20.70 -9.82 15.29
N ALA A 106 -20.51 -11.12 15.05
CA ALA A 106 -20.17 -12.08 16.09
C ALA A 106 -18.77 -12.65 15.81
N ILE A 107 -17.76 -11.77 15.74
CA ILE A 107 -16.34 -12.16 15.91
C ILE A 107 -15.93 -12.01 17.39
N VAL A 108 -16.84 -11.53 18.24
CA VAL A 108 -16.73 -11.61 19.70
C VAL A 108 -17.92 -12.46 20.14
N TRP A 109 -17.72 -13.42 21.03
CA TRP A 109 -18.66 -14.49 21.43
C TRP A 109 -18.60 -15.78 20.59
N ILE A 110 -17.40 -16.36 20.50
CA ILE A 110 -17.29 -17.76 20.92
C ILE A 110 -16.85 -17.71 22.39
N PRO A 111 -17.76 -17.71 23.38
CA PRO A 111 -17.36 -18.10 24.73
C PRO A 111 -17.10 -19.60 24.69
N LEU A 112 -16.03 -20.02 25.35
CA LEU A 112 -15.90 -21.34 25.94
C LEU A 112 -17.29 -21.93 26.25
N ALA A 113 -17.68 -23.01 25.58
CA ALA A 113 -18.70 -23.87 26.12
C ALA A 113 -18.02 -24.65 27.26
N PRO A 114 -18.35 -24.43 28.55
CA PRO A 114 -17.94 -25.36 29.57
C PRO A 114 -18.64 -26.69 29.28
N ARG A 115 -17.84 -27.74 29.33
CA ARG A 115 -18.25 -29.14 29.19
C ARG A 115 -19.32 -29.45 30.25
N LEU A 116 -20.60 -29.32 29.90
CA LEU A 116 -21.70 -29.78 30.74
C LEU A 116 -21.78 -31.29 30.64
N GLU A 117 -21.18 -31.99 31.60
CA GLU A 117 -21.52 -33.36 31.92
C GLU A 117 -22.94 -33.44 32.47
N ASN A 118 -23.73 -34.35 31.89
CA ASN A 118 -24.91 -35.01 32.44
C ASN A 118 -26.04 -34.12 32.99
N LYS A 119 -27.10 -33.94 32.18
CA LYS A 119 -28.47 -34.30 32.59
C LYS A 119 -29.44 -34.35 31.40
N THR A 120 -30.35 -35.29 31.53
CA THR A 120 -31.37 -35.77 30.61
C THR A 120 -32.48 -34.75 30.27
N HIS A 121 -33.03 -34.89 29.06
CA HIS A 121 -34.30 -34.37 28.52
C HIS A 121 -34.44 -32.88 28.11
N HIS A 122 -34.83 -32.74 26.84
CA HIS A 122 -35.50 -31.63 26.14
C HIS A 122 -34.74 -30.34 25.79
N SER A 123 -34.87 -29.99 24.50
CA SER A 123 -34.48 -28.76 23.78
C SER A 123 -32.98 -28.48 23.61
N GLN A 124 -32.43 -28.93 22.47
CA GLN A 124 -31.18 -28.39 21.91
C GLN A 124 -31.33 -26.88 21.63
N PRO A 125 -30.35 -26.02 21.99
CA PRO A 125 -30.37 -24.63 21.59
C PRO A 125 -30.06 -24.53 20.09
N SER A 126 -31.03 -24.04 19.34
CA SER A 126 -30.96 -23.69 17.93
C SER A 126 -30.01 -22.50 17.69
N LEU A 127 -28.69 -22.76 17.68
CA LEU A 127 -27.64 -21.75 17.46
C LEU A 127 -26.68 -22.10 16.32
N LEU A 128 -27.07 -23.02 15.43
CA LEU A 128 -26.24 -23.55 14.34
C LEU A 128 -26.60 -23.03 12.94
N VAL A 129 -27.36 -21.94 12.83
CA VAL A 129 -27.72 -21.37 11.52
C VAL A 129 -27.22 -19.94 11.45
N THR A 130 -26.57 -19.62 10.32
CA THR A 130 -26.20 -18.29 9.77
C THR A 130 -24.85 -17.67 10.14
N THR A 131 -23.76 -18.16 9.55
CA THR A 131 -22.74 -17.29 8.92
C THR A 131 -22.16 -18.01 7.70
N GLN A 132 -22.88 -18.04 6.58
CA GLN A 132 -22.35 -18.59 5.32
C GLN A 132 -21.31 -17.66 4.67
N ILE A 133 -21.17 -16.43 5.18
CA ILE A 133 -20.41 -15.34 4.57
C ILE A 133 -19.62 -14.60 5.66
N ILE A 134 -18.38 -14.24 5.35
CA ILE A 134 -17.54 -13.29 6.09
C ILE A 134 -17.56 -11.98 5.28
N TYR A 135 -17.89 -10.87 5.92
CA TYR A 135 -17.92 -9.57 5.26
C TYR A 135 -17.33 -8.49 6.17
N GLY A 136 -16.84 -7.41 5.57
CA GLY A 136 -16.16 -6.35 6.29
C GLY A 136 -15.74 -5.21 5.38
N ASP A 137 -15.02 -4.25 5.96
CA ASP A 137 -14.36 -3.17 5.23
C ASP A 137 -12.84 -3.17 5.43
N LEU A 138 -12.12 -2.77 4.38
CA LEU A 138 -10.68 -2.59 4.35
C LEU A 138 -10.35 -1.17 3.91
N THR A 139 -9.23 -0.66 4.39
CA THR A 139 -8.63 0.59 3.92
C THR A 139 -7.91 0.36 2.59
N PRO A 140 -7.57 1.42 1.84
CA PRO A 140 -6.78 1.28 0.62
C PRO A 140 -5.35 0.77 0.86
N ASN A 141 -4.89 0.64 2.11
CA ASN A 141 -3.55 0.16 2.47
C ASN A 141 -3.63 -1.21 3.16
N PRO A 142 -3.77 -2.32 2.40
CA PRO A 142 -4.01 -3.64 2.97
C PRO A 142 -2.87 -4.18 3.85
N ILE A 143 -1.63 -3.73 3.61
CA ILE A 143 -0.47 -4.12 4.42
C ILE A 143 -0.53 -3.47 5.81
N ASP A 144 -1.00 -2.22 5.89
CA ASP A 144 -1.17 -1.54 7.18
C ASP A 144 -2.32 -2.18 7.97
N ASP A 145 -3.43 -2.48 7.30
CA ASP A 145 -4.56 -3.20 7.91
C ASP A 145 -4.13 -4.58 8.41
N LEU A 146 -3.38 -5.34 7.60
CA LEU A 146 -2.86 -6.63 7.99
C LEU A 146 -1.91 -6.55 9.19
N SER A 147 -1.04 -5.52 9.22
CA SER A 147 -0.15 -5.26 10.37
C SER A 147 -0.95 -5.07 11.64
N ILE A 148 -2.01 -4.25 11.60
CA ILE A 148 -2.87 -3.97 12.76
C ILE A 148 -3.64 -5.23 13.16
N LEU A 149 -4.22 -5.96 12.20
CA LEU A 149 -4.95 -7.20 12.49
C LEU A 149 -4.06 -8.24 13.16
N VAL A 150 -2.83 -8.41 12.67
CA VAL A 150 -1.88 -9.37 13.27
C VAL A 150 -1.45 -8.92 14.66
N ASP A 151 -1.10 -7.65 14.85
CA ASP A 151 -0.58 -7.13 16.12
C ASP A 151 -1.66 -7.02 17.21
N GLU A 152 -2.84 -6.51 16.87
CA GLU A 152 -3.89 -6.13 17.83
C GLU A 152 -4.96 -7.22 18.02
N ILE A 153 -5.15 -8.11 17.04
CA ILE A 153 -6.21 -9.14 17.08
C ILE A 153 -5.62 -10.54 17.11
N PHE A 154 -4.90 -10.95 16.07
CA PHE A 154 -4.47 -12.35 15.95
C PHE A 154 -3.39 -12.73 16.96
N TYR A 155 -2.38 -11.88 17.20
CA TYR A 155 -1.31 -12.18 18.15
C TYR A 155 -1.87 -12.35 19.58
N PRO A 156 -2.68 -11.42 20.14
CA PRO A 156 -3.29 -11.62 21.45
C PRO A 156 -4.24 -12.82 21.50
N MET A 157 -4.99 -13.10 20.43
CA MET A 157 -5.88 -14.27 20.41
C MET A 157 -5.12 -15.60 20.41
N ILE A 158 -4.04 -15.71 19.63
CA ILE A 158 -3.26 -16.95 19.50
C ILE A 158 -2.39 -17.19 20.75
N ASN A 159 -1.82 -16.12 21.32
CA ASN A 159 -0.94 -16.19 22.49
C ASN A 159 -1.64 -15.99 23.84
N ASN A 160 -2.97 -16.00 23.87
CA ASN A 160 -3.71 -16.03 25.13
C ASN A 160 -3.56 -17.41 25.79
N PRO A 161 -3.05 -17.51 27.04
CA PRO A 161 -2.91 -18.80 27.73
C PRO A 161 -4.21 -19.60 27.84
N GLN A 162 -5.37 -18.94 27.90
CA GLN A 162 -6.68 -19.62 27.94
C GLN A 162 -7.01 -20.31 26.61
N ASN A 163 -6.56 -19.75 25.48
CA ASN A 163 -6.79 -20.33 24.15
C ASN A 163 -5.77 -21.43 23.82
N GLN A 164 -4.69 -21.53 24.61
CA GLN A 164 -3.63 -22.52 24.49
C GLN A 164 -3.83 -23.69 25.46
N GLU A 165 -4.98 -23.78 26.13
CA GLU A 165 -5.28 -24.89 27.03
C GLU A 165 -5.27 -26.22 26.25
N GLY A 166 -4.44 -27.17 26.72
CA GLY A 166 -4.24 -28.47 26.08
C GLY A 166 -3.16 -28.50 24.99
N TRP A 167 -2.50 -27.38 24.69
CA TRP A 167 -1.40 -27.36 23.72
C TRP A 167 -0.08 -27.82 24.38
N PRO A 168 0.68 -28.74 23.76
CA PRO A 168 2.04 -29.03 24.18
C PRO A 168 2.91 -27.76 24.12
N THR A 169 3.83 -27.62 25.07
CA THR A 169 4.75 -26.46 25.14
C THR A 169 5.61 -26.28 23.90
N ALA A 170 5.93 -27.37 23.19
CA ALA A 170 6.62 -27.31 21.90
C ALA A 170 5.79 -26.57 20.83
N ILE A 171 4.47 -26.81 20.78
CA ILE A 171 3.56 -26.20 19.80
C ILE A 171 3.34 -24.72 20.11
N VAL A 172 3.15 -24.38 21.40
CA VAL A 172 3.03 -22.98 21.84
C VAL A 172 4.23 -22.15 21.37
N LYS A 173 5.42 -22.69 21.57
CA LYS A 173 6.66 -22.03 21.16
C LYS A 173 6.82 -21.94 19.65
N ASP A 174 6.44 -22.99 18.93
CA ASP A 174 6.54 -23.04 17.47
C ASP A 174 5.59 -22.03 16.80
N ILE A 175 4.35 -21.95 17.29
CA ILE A 175 3.36 -20.99 16.81
C ILE A 175 3.79 -19.56 17.12
N ASP A 176 4.33 -19.28 18.31
CA ASP A 176 4.87 -17.94 18.61
C ASP A 176 5.98 -17.56 17.63
N ASN A 177 6.93 -18.47 17.35
CA ASN A 177 7.98 -18.22 16.35
C ASN A 177 7.41 -17.87 14.97
N HIS A 178 6.41 -18.63 14.49
CA HIS A 178 5.79 -18.38 13.19
C HIS A 178 5.02 -17.06 13.15
N VAL A 179 4.34 -16.68 14.23
CA VAL A 179 3.67 -15.38 14.28
C VAL A 179 4.68 -14.23 14.33
N GLN A 180 5.80 -14.39 15.04
CA GLN A 180 6.90 -13.40 14.99
C GLN A 180 7.54 -13.32 13.61
N GLU A 181 7.73 -14.44 12.91
CA GLU A 181 8.20 -14.47 11.53
C GLU A 181 7.26 -13.71 10.59
N LEU A 182 5.94 -13.94 10.71
CA LEU A 182 4.93 -13.20 9.96
C LEU A 182 4.99 -11.70 10.25
N ARG A 183 5.13 -11.28 11.52
CA ARG A 183 5.27 -9.87 11.91
C ARG A 183 6.52 -9.25 11.30
N ASN A 184 7.62 -9.99 11.23
CA ASN A 184 8.86 -9.54 10.61
C ASN A 184 8.69 -9.34 9.10
N ILE A 185 8.05 -10.29 8.40
CA ILE A 185 7.77 -10.18 6.96
C ILE A 185 6.86 -8.97 6.68
N ILE A 186 5.78 -8.79 7.46
CA ILE A 186 4.88 -7.63 7.30
C ILE A 186 5.64 -6.33 7.54
N SER A 187 6.51 -6.29 8.56
CA SER A 187 7.34 -5.10 8.85
C SER A 187 8.36 -4.80 7.75
N GLU A 188 8.98 -5.83 7.18
CA GLU A 188 9.91 -5.72 6.06
C GLU A 188 9.20 -5.21 4.80
N VAL A 189 8.01 -5.72 4.49
CA VAL A 189 7.22 -5.22 3.36
C VAL A 189 6.76 -3.78 3.61
N ARG A 190 6.41 -3.42 4.85
CA ARG A 190 5.94 -2.07 5.22
C ARG A 190 7.06 -1.03 5.29
N THR A 191 8.25 -1.40 5.76
CA THR A 191 9.32 -0.45 6.09
C THR A 191 10.70 -0.79 5.52
N ARG A 192 10.83 -1.90 4.79
CA ARG A 192 12.11 -2.45 4.28
C ARG A 192 13.17 -2.67 5.36
N CYS A 193 12.78 -2.83 6.63
CA CYS A 193 13.70 -3.12 7.74
C CYS A 193 13.06 -4.00 8.82
N ALA A 194 13.84 -4.91 9.40
CA ALA A 194 13.37 -5.85 10.43
C ALA A 194 13.38 -5.24 11.83
N ARG A 195 12.32 -5.46 12.64
CA ARG A 195 12.28 -5.04 14.05
C ARG A 195 13.08 -6.01 14.94
N PRO A 196 13.69 -5.53 16.04
CA PRO A 196 14.32 -6.43 17.00
C PRO A 196 13.25 -7.17 17.83
N ASP A 197 13.49 -8.46 18.07
CA ASP A 197 12.60 -9.39 18.77
C ASP A 197 12.18 -8.87 20.17
N SER A 198 10.89 -8.99 20.49
CA SER A 198 10.28 -8.51 21.73
C SER A 198 10.75 -9.30 22.95
N GLU A 199 11.01 -10.61 22.81
CA GLU A 199 11.49 -11.47 23.90
C GLU A 199 12.93 -11.11 24.28
N LEU A 200 13.77 -10.84 23.28
CA LEU A 200 15.15 -10.38 23.48
C LEU A 200 15.17 -9.04 24.24
N CYS A 201 14.29 -8.09 23.88
CA CYS A 201 14.16 -6.80 24.57
C CYS A 201 13.77 -6.92 26.05
N PHE A 202 12.95 -7.92 26.41
CA PHE A 202 12.54 -8.14 27.80
C PHE A 202 13.69 -8.71 28.65
N GLN A 203 14.47 -9.64 28.08
CA GLN A 203 15.66 -10.20 28.73
C GLN A 203 16.77 -9.14 28.94
N LEU A 204 16.95 -8.23 27.98
CA LEU A 204 17.94 -7.15 28.02
C LEU A 204 17.69 -6.12 29.13
N LYS A 205 16.47 -6.02 29.70
CA LYS A 205 16.18 -5.17 30.88
C LYS A 205 16.65 -5.75 32.20
N ARG A 206 16.88 -7.06 32.29
CA ARG A 206 16.98 -7.76 33.58
C ARG A 206 18.40 -8.13 34.00
N ASN A 207 19.37 -8.21 33.08
CA ASN A 207 20.77 -8.51 33.40
C ASN A 207 21.71 -8.10 32.27
N VAL A 208 22.45 -7.01 32.44
CA VAL A 208 23.57 -6.62 31.55
C VAL A 208 24.80 -7.51 31.84
N ASP A 209 24.95 -7.98 33.08
CA ASP A 209 26.14 -8.72 33.54
C ASP A 209 26.10 -10.24 33.28
N ALA A 210 24.95 -10.78 32.84
CA ALA A 210 24.78 -12.21 32.51
C ALA A 210 24.64 -12.44 30.99
N CYS A 211 25.39 -11.68 30.18
CA CYS A 211 25.33 -11.78 28.73
C CYS A 211 25.85 -13.15 28.26
N THR A 212 24.92 -14.09 28.05
CA THR A 212 25.24 -15.46 27.61
C THR A 212 25.78 -15.41 26.18
N LEU A 213 26.72 -16.29 25.82
CA LEU A 213 27.28 -16.41 24.45
C LEU A 213 26.19 -16.41 23.35
N LYS A 214 25.04 -17.00 23.65
CA LYS A 214 23.84 -17.03 22.80
C LYS A 214 23.24 -15.64 22.56
N MET A 215 23.15 -14.79 23.59
CA MET A 215 22.62 -13.42 23.48
C MET A 215 23.56 -12.53 22.66
N LYS A 216 24.88 -12.72 22.80
CA LYS A 216 25.88 -12.07 21.95
C LYS A 216 25.68 -12.47 20.49
N ASN A 217 25.65 -13.76 20.15
CA ASN A 217 25.45 -14.22 18.78
C ASN A 217 24.13 -13.73 18.16
N SER A 218 23.04 -13.67 18.94
CA SER A 218 21.76 -13.12 18.47
C SER A 218 21.83 -11.62 18.17
N LEU A 219 22.49 -10.83 19.03
CA LEU A 219 22.70 -9.39 18.80
C LEU A 219 23.60 -9.15 17.58
N GLU A 220 24.66 -9.94 17.42
CA GLU A 220 25.53 -9.89 16.24
C GLU A 220 24.72 -10.15 14.96
N GLY A 221 23.86 -11.15 14.95
CA GLY A 221 22.97 -11.44 13.82
C GLY A 221 22.03 -10.29 13.46
N ILE A 222 21.46 -9.60 14.46
CA ILE A 222 20.58 -8.43 14.23
C ILE A 222 21.38 -7.27 13.64
N VAL A 223 22.55 -6.95 14.21
CA VAL A 223 23.38 -5.83 13.75
C VAL A 223 23.89 -6.06 12.33
N ILE A 224 24.32 -7.29 11.99
CA ILE A 224 24.76 -7.64 10.65
C ILE A 224 23.60 -7.49 9.65
N LYS A 225 22.41 -8.03 9.99
CA LYS A 225 21.22 -7.91 9.12
C LYS A 225 20.85 -6.45 8.88
N TRP A 226 20.81 -5.63 9.93
CA TRP A 226 20.57 -4.18 9.80
C TRP A 226 21.63 -3.50 8.94
N ALA A 227 22.91 -3.80 9.16
CA ALA A 227 23.99 -3.22 8.37
C ALA A 227 23.88 -3.58 6.88
N CYS A 228 23.56 -4.84 6.55
CA CYS A 228 23.32 -5.27 5.17
C CYS A 228 22.12 -4.56 4.55
N GLN A 229 20.96 -4.59 5.21
CA GLN A 229 19.73 -3.95 4.72
C GLN A 229 19.92 -2.44 4.49
N ILE A 230 20.54 -1.75 5.45
CA ILE A 230 20.81 -0.32 5.35
C ILE A 230 21.78 -0.05 4.20
N ASN A 231 22.83 -0.85 4.06
CA ASN A 231 23.80 -0.68 2.97
C ASN A 231 23.16 -0.87 1.60
N ASP A 232 22.20 -1.78 1.46
CA ASP A 232 21.46 -1.99 0.21
C ASP A 232 20.59 -0.77 -0.12
N VAL A 233 19.88 -0.21 0.87
CA VAL A 233 19.10 1.03 0.69
C VAL A 233 20.02 2.21 0.33
N LEU A 234 21.17 2.34 1.00
CA LEU A 234 22.13 3.42 0.75
C LEU A 234 22.71 3.36 -0.67
N LYS A 235 22.84 2.16 -1.27
CA LYS A 235 23.35 1.97 -2.63
C LYS A 235 22.32 2.23 -3.75
N GLU A 236 21.03 2.37 -3.43
CA GLU A 236 20.04 2.71 -4.45
C GLU A 236 20.39 4.06 -5.09
N ASP A 237 20.31 4.12 -6.41
CA ASP A 237 20.68 5.28 -7.22
C ASP A 237 19.62 5.53 -8.30
N SER A 238 19.38 6.79 -8.64
CA SER A 238 18.33 7.15 -9.60
C SER A 238 18.68 6.76 -11.04
N SER A 239 19.96 6.57 -11.37
CA SER A 239 20.37 6.09 -12.70
C SER A 239 19.83 4.71 -13.03
N LEU A 240 19.43 3.92 -12.03
CA LEU A 240 18.78 2.62 -12.20
C LEU A 240 17.46 2.73 -12.98
N ALA A 241 16.82 3.90 -12.98
CA ALA A 241 15.60 4.15 -13.76
C ALA A 241 15.81 3.99 -15.27
N PHE A 242 17.05 4.16 -15.77
CA PHE A 242 17.40 3.99 -17.18
C PHE A 242 17.73 2.54 -17.57
N LYS A 243 17.68 1.60 -16.63
CA LYS A 243 17.88 0.18 -16.96
C LYS A 243 16.78 -0.32 -17.89
N ASP A 244 17.07 -1.41 -18.59
CA ASP A 244 16.14 -2.09 -19.51
C ASP A 244 15.64 -1.22 -20.68
N GLY A 245 16.40 -0.17 -21.04
CA GLY A 245 16.04 0.72 -22.15
C GLY A 245 14.85 1.65 -21.86
N ARG A 246 14.56 1.91 -20.59
CA ARG A 246 13.51 2.88 -20.21
C ARG A 246 13.93 4.33 -20.44
N HIS A 247 12.94 5.18 -20.66
CA HIS A 247 13.10 6.62 -20.88
C HIS A 247 12.41 7.42 -19.76
N PRO A 248 12.98 7.44 -18.55
CA PRO A 248 12.33 8.09 -17.42
C PRO A 248 12.20 9.61 -17.63
N THR A 249 11.11 10.18 -17.12
CA THR A 249 10.88 11.64 -17.13
C THR A 249 11.32 12.28 -15.81
N PRO A 250 11.49 13.63 -15.74
CA PRO A 250 12.01 14.30 -14.54
C PRO A 250 11.12 14.12 -13.31
N VAL A 251 9.83 13.87 -13.49
CA VAL A 251 8.89 13.58 -12.39
C VAL A 251 9.27 12.29 -11.66
N GLU A 252 9.84 11.31 -12.37
CA GLU A 252 10.34 10.07 -11.76
C GLU A 252 11.54 10.32 -10.84
N GLU A 253 12.45 11.23 -11.21
CA GLU A 253 13.58 11.64 -10.34
C GLU A 253 13.08 12.23 -9.02
N ILE A 254 12.10 13.13 -9.08
CA ILE A 254 11.51 13.76 -7.90
C ILE A 254 10.85 12.70 -7.02
N THR A 255 10.09 11.79 -7.64
CA THR A 255 9.39 10.71 -6.93
C THR A 255 10.37 9.72 -6.30
N PHE A 256 11.48 9.41 -6.97
CA PHE A 256 12.56 8.60 -6.42
C PHE A 256 13.13 9.24 -5.15
N TRP A 257 13.47 10.53 -5.18
CA TRP A 257 14.04 11.22 -4.02
C TRP A 257 13.05 11.36 -2.86
N GLU A 258 11.78 11.66 -3.14
CA GLU A 258 10.72 11.68 -2.12
C GLU A 258 10.53 10.30 -1.46
N ALA A 259 10.54 9.21 -2.25
CA ALA A 259 10.45 7.85 -1.73
C ALA A 259 11.70 7.48 -0.89
N ARG A 260 12.90 7.83 -1.37
CA ARG A 260 14.17 7.62 -0.67
C ARG A 260 14.22 8.39 0.64
N GLN A 261 13.81 9.66 0.64
CA GLN A 261 13.70 10.49 1.84
C GLN A 261 12.77 9.84 2.88
N LYS A 262 11.57 9.44 2.47
CA LYS A 262 10.60 8.78 3.36
C LYS A 262 11.17 7.49 3.95
N ASN A 263 11.80 6.67 3.12
CA ASN A 263 12.42 5.42 3.56
C ASN A 263 13.54 5.66 4.58
N LEU A 264 14.48 6.55 4.27
CA LEU A 264 15.61 6.87 5.16
C LEU A 264 15.14 7.48 6.50
N ARG A 265 14.12 8.34 6.49
CA ARG A 265 13.50 8.87 7.71
C ARG A 265 12.84 7.78 8.55
N ASN A 266 12.20 6.80 7.92
CA ASN A 266 11.63 5.65 8.62
C ASN A 266 12.74 4.81 9.28
N ILE A 267 13.82 4.50 8.55
CA ILE A 267 14.99 3.78 9.10
C ILE A 267 15.60 4.55 10.27
N TYR A 268 15.79 5.86 10.14
CA TYR A 268 16.28 6.70 11.22
C TYR A 268 15.37 6.66 12.45
N THR A 269 14.04 6.71 12.26
CA THR A 269 13.07 6.60 13.35
C THR A 269 13.19 5.25 14.06
N GLN A 270 13.32 4.15 13.30
CA GLN A 270 13.51 2.82 13.87
C GLN A 270 14.81 2.69 14.67
N LEU A 271 15.92 3.21 14.15
CA LEU A 271 17.21 3.18 14.85
C LEU A 271 17.23 4.07 16.10
N THR A 272 16.39 5.10 16.13
CA THR A 272 16.24 6.00 17.29
C THR A 272 15.18 5.53 18.29
N GLU A 273 14.42 4.46 18.02
CA GLU A 273 13.49 3.89 18.99
C GLU A 273 14.23 3.43 20.28
N PRO A 274 13.61 3.52 21.47
CA PRO A 274 14.26 3.14 22.73
C PRO A 274 14.83 1.72 22.73
N LYS A 275 14.15 0.78 22.08
CA LYS A 275 14.60 -0.62 21.95
C LYS A 275 15.91 -0.72 21.15
N SER A 276 15.99 -0.03 20.01
CA SER A 276 17.20 0.02 19.16
C SER A 276 18.36 0.74 19.84
N ARG A 277 18.08 1.82 20.59
CA ARG A 277 19.11 2.50 21.40
C ARG A 277 19.70 1.58 22.46
N GLN A 278 18.86 0.77 23.10
CA GLN A 278 19.32 -0.18 24.13
C GLN A 278 20.27 -1.22 23.55
N ILE A 279 20.06 -1.68 22.30
CA ILE A 279 21.02 -2.55 21.60
C ILE A 279 22.37 -1.86 21.47
N GLY A 280 22.40 -0.58 21.09
CA GLY A 280 23.64 0.20 21.03
C GLY A 280 24.38 0.27 22.38
N VAL A 281 23.66 0.59 23.46
CA VAL A 281 24.24 0.66 24.83
C VAL A 281 24.80 -0.69 25.27
N ILE A 282 24.11 -1.78 24.95
CA ILE A 282 24.55 -3.12 25.34
C ILE A 282 25.78 -3.55 24.53
N LEU A 283 25.83 -3.23 23.23
CA LEU A 283 27.01 -3.49 22.40
C LEU A 283 28.25 -2.74 22.91
N GLU A 284 28.09 -1.51 23.41
CA GLU A 284 29.16 -0.76 24.05
C GLU A 284 29.56 -1.35 25.41
N GLY A 285 28.58 -1.72 26.23
CA GLY A 285 28.82 -2.29 27.56
C GLY A 285 29.55 -3.64 27.54
N ILE A 286 29.37 -4.44 26.49
CA ILE A 286 30.05 -5.73 26.31
C ILE A 286 31.35 -5.64 25.49
N ASP A 287 31.80 -4.42 25.15
CA ASP A 287 32.94 -4.14 24.25
C ASP A 287 32.89 -4.97 22.95
N SER A 288 31.72 -4.95 22.29
CA SER A 288 31.51 -5.72 21.07
C SER A 288 32.24 -5.10 19.88
N VAL A 289 32.93 -5.92 19.09
CA VAL A 289 33.48 -5.53 17.77
C VAL A 289 32.42 -4.96 16.82
N TYR A 290 31.14 -5.28 17.02
CA TYR A 290 30.04 -4.78 16.21
C TYR A 290 29.53 -3.40 16.64
N ALA A 291 29.94 -2.89 17.81
CA ALA A 291 29.57 -1.55 18.27
C ALA A 291 30.06 -0.47 17.30
N THR A 292 31.29 -0.61 16.79
CA THR A 292 31.87 0.30 15.79
C THR A 292 31.11 0.25 14.47
N SER A 293 30.75 -0.96 14.00
CA SER A 293 29.97 -1.15 12.77
C SER A 293 28.57 -0.54 12.90
N PHE A 294 27.90 -0.75 14.03
CA PHE A 294 26.59 -0.17 14.33
C PHE A 294 26.64 1.37 14.34
N LYS A 295 27.63 1.97 15.03
CA LYS A 295 27.83 3.43 15.04
C LYS A 295 28.10 3.99 13.64
N SER A 296 28.96 3.32 12.88
CA SER A 296 29.28 3.72 11.50
C SER A 296 28.02 3.69 10.63
N THR A 297 27.25 2.60 10.70
CA THR A 297 25.99 2.45 9.97
C THR A 297 24.98 3.53 10.36
N PHE A 298 24.81 3.80 11.66
CA PHE A 298 23.93 4.87 12.14
C PHE A 298 24.36 6.25 11.61
N LYS A 299 25.66 6.55 11.63
CA LYS A 299 26.20 7.80 11.06
C LYS A 299 25.92 7.91 9.56
N SER A 300 26.08 6.83 8.80
CA SER A 300 25.76 6.79 7.37
C SER A 300 24.27 7.05 7.12
N VAL A 301 23.38 6.50 7.93
CA VAL A 301 21.93 6.78 7.85
C VAL A 301 21.65 8.25 8.12
N VAL A 302 22.22 8.83 9.17
CA VAL A 302 22.04 10.26 9.48
C VAL A 302 22.48 11.14 8.31
N GLN A 303 23.66 10.87 7.73
CA GLN A 303 24.15 11.61 6.57
C GLN A 303 23.22 11.45 5.36
N ALA A 304 22.74 10.24 5.08
CA ALA A 304 21.84 9.99 3.96
C ALA A 304 20.47 10.65 4.14
N VAL A 305 19.95 10.73 5.37
CA VAL A 305 18.72 11.49 5.67
C VAL A 305 18.92 12.97 5.40
N HIS A 306 20.05 13.56 5.84
CA HIS A 306 20.34 14.97 5.57
C HIS A 306 20.47 15.25 4.07
N GLU A 307 21.15 14.37 3.34
CA GLU A 307 21.25 14.45 1.88
C GLU A 307 19.88 14.39 1.21
N ALA A 308 19.07 13.39 1.55
CA ALA A 308 17.75 13.22 0.94
C ALA A 308 16.80 14.38 1.29
N ASP A 309 16.90 14.93 2.51
CA ASP A 309 16.12 16.08 2.94
C ASP A 309 16.45 17.36 2.13
N ASP A 310 17.73 17.64 1.91
CA ASP A 310 18.17 18.77 1.08
C ASP A 310 17.69 18.61 -0.37
N ILE A 311 17.93 17.43 -0.96
CA ILE A 311 17.55 17.17 -2.35
C ILE A 311 16.04 17.28 -2.55
N SER A 312 15.26 16.63 -1.68
CA SER A 312 13.80 16.70 -1.76
C SER A 312 13.27 18.12 -1.55
N LEU A 313 13.92 18.93 -0.72
CA LEU A 313 13.56 20.34 -0.54
C LEU A 313 13.72 21.13 -1.84
N TYR A 314 14.85 20.99 -2.53
CA TYR A 314 15.17 21.76 -3.73
C TYR A 314 14.52 21.21 -5.00
N LEU A 315 14.26 19.91 -5.10
CA LEU A 315 13.55 19.33 -6.26
C LEU A 315 12.04 19.60 -6.24
N LYS A 316 11.45 19.80 -5.05
CA LYS A 316 9.99 19.96 -4.91
C LYS A 316 9.37 21.07 -5.78
N PRO A 317 9.96 22.27 -5.95
CA PRO A 317 9.42 23.30 -6.84
C PRO A 317 9.39 22.90 -8.32
N LEU A 318 10.32 22.04 -8.77
CA LEU A 318 10.38 21.59 -10.15
C LEU A 318 9.20 20.69 -10.53
N ARG A 319 8.61 19.97 -9.56
CA ARG A 319 7.47 19.05 -9.78
C ARG A 319 6.34 19.73 -10.55
N LYS A 320 5.85 20.85 -10.01
CA LYS A 320 4.76 21.60 -10.65
C LYS A 320 5.14 22.10 -12.04
N THR A 321 6.41 22.45 -12.24
CA THR A 321 6.90 22.95 -13.53
C THR A 321 6.88 21.87 -14.59
N PHE A 322 7.40 20.68 -14.28
CA PHE A 322 7.35 19.53 -15.19
C PHE A 322 5.93 19.05 -15.44
N GLU A 323 5.10 18.93 -14.40
CA GLU A 323 3.69 18.55 -14.56
C GLU A 323 2.91 19.59 -15.38
N THR A 324 3.19 20.89 -15.23
CA THR A 324 2.55 21.93 -16.05
C THR A 324 2.97 21.79 -17.51
N PHE A 325 4.25 21.49 -17.78
CA PHE A 325 4.75 21.25 -19.13
C PHE A 325 4.08 20.04 -19.79
N GLU A 326 4.02 18.88 -19.10
CA GLU A 326 3.41 17.64 -19.61
C GLU A 326 1.88 17.76 -19.86
N ASN A 327 1.21 18.69 -19.16
CA ASN A 327 -0.22 18.95 -19.31
C ASN A 327 -0.55 20.08 -20.31
N THR A 328 0.46 20.81 -20.79
CA THR A 328 0.28 21.86 -21.80
C THR A 328 0.50 21.26 -23.18
N ASP A 329 -0.30 21.66 -24.16
CA ASP A 329 -0.06 21.24 -25.54
C ASP A 329 1.33 21.69 -25.99
N PHE A 330 2.10 20.79 -26.62
CA PHE A 330 3.53 21.04 -26.87
C PHE A 330 3.77 22.30 -27.71
N VAL A 331 2.85 22.64 -28.62
CA VAL A 331 2.93 23.84 -29.47
C VAL A 331 2.91 25.13 -28.63
N ASP A 332 2.24 25.13 -27.48
CA ASP A 332 2.14 26.27 -26.57
C ASP A 332 3.18 26.19 -25.42
N SER A 333 3.97 25.12 -25.37
CA SER A 333 4.90 24.84 -24.27
C SER A 333 6.22 25.63 -24.34
N GLY A 334 6.49 26.30 -25.47
CA GLY A 334 7.76 26.99 -25.72
C GLY A 334 8.12 28.04 -24.66
N GLU A 335 7.13 28.81 -24.19
CA GLU A 335 7.33 29.84 -23.15
C GLU A 335 7.68 29.26 -21.77
N LEU A 336 7.38 27.97 -21.53
CA LEU A 336 7.66 27.29 -20.26
C LEU A 336 9.10 26.80 -20.14
N ILE A 337 9.81 26.63 -21.26
CA ILE A 337 11.15 26.05 -21.30
C ILE A 337 12.15 26.91 -20.54
N SER A 338 12.19 28.21 -20.83
CA SER A 338 13.14 29.12 -20.18
C SER A 338 12.92 29.19 -18.66
N PRO A 339 11.71 29.47 -18.13
CA PRO A 339 11.45 29.43 -16.69
C PRO A 339 11.81 28.09 -16.03
N MET A 340 11.53 26.96 -16.69
CA MET A 340 11.88 25.64 -16.21
C MET A 340 13.41 25.48 -16.05
N LEU A 341 14.18 25.83 -17.07
CA LEU A 341 15.64 25.74 -17.03
C LEU A 341 16.26 26.69 -16.00
N HIS A 342 15.70 27.89 -15.83
CA HIS A 342 16.13 28.80 -14.75
C HIS A 342 15.91 28.18 -13.37
N LEU A 343 14.79 27.48 -13.15
CA LEU A 343 14.53 26.80 -11.88
C LEU A 343 15.51 25.64 -11.67
N VAL A 344 15.86 24.89 -12.72
CA VAL A 344 16.91 23.87 -12.69
C VAL A 344 18.27 24.48 -12.31
N CYS A 345 18.62 25.64 -12.84
CA CYS A 345 19.83 26.38 -12.45
C CYS A 345 19.80 26.82 -10.98
N LEU A 346 18.65 27.24 -10.46
CA LEU A 346 18.50 27.57 -9.04
C LEU A 346 18.71 26.35 -8.16
N VAL A 347 18.20 25.17 -8.56
CA VAL A 347 18.48 23.91 -7.85
C VAL A 347 19.97 23.60 -7.87
N TRP A 348 20.63 23.73 -9.02
CA TRP A 348 22.06 23.49 -9.16
C TRP A 348 22.89 24.40 -8.24
N ALA A 349 22.55 25.69 -8.18
CA ALA A 349 23.29 26.68 -7.39
C ALA A 349 23.08 26.55 -5.88
N ASN A 350 21.91 26.08 -5.43
CA ASN A 350 21.53 26.13 -4.01
C ASN A 350 21.51 24.76 -3.31
N SER A 351 21.26 23.66 -4.02
CA SER A 351 21.30 22.34 -3.39
C SER A 351 22.73 21.87 -3.18
N CYS A 352 23.09 21.68 -1.91
CA CYS A 352 24.42 21.24 -1.52
C CYS A 352 24.72 19.81 -1.98
N TYR A 353 23.68 18.98 -2.12
CA TYR A 353 23.83 17.58 -2.49
C TYR A 353 23.40 17.30 -3.94
N TYR A 354 22.33 17.93 -4.45
CA TYR A 354 21.88 17.67 -5.82
C TYR A 354 22.76 18.33 -6.87
N GLY A 355 23.39 19.48 -6.56
CA GLY A 355 24.14 20.33 -7.49
C GLY A 355 25.44 19.75 -8.08
N THR A 356 25.60 18.44 -8.08
CA THR A 356 26.73 17.76 -8.72
C THR A 356 26.50 17.58 -10.22
N ASN A 357 27.57 17.66 -11.02
CA ASN A 357 27.48 17.49 -12.48
C ASN A 357 26.83 16.15 -12.87
N ALA A 358 27.09 15.07 -12.13
CA ALA A 358 26.53 13.75 -12.43
C ALA A 358 25.00 13.73 -12.31
N ARG A 359 24.44 14.35 -11.26
CA ARG A 359 22.98 14.44 -11.06
C ARG A 359 22.32 15.38 -12.06
N MET A 360 22.99 16.49 -12.40
CA MET A 360 22.49 17.39 -13.43
C MET A 360 22.42 16.72 -14.80
N VAL A 361 23.43 15.91 -15.17
CA VAL A 361 23.40 15.12 -16.42
C VAL A 361 22.20 14.16 -16.43
N ILE A 362 21.91 13.49 -15.31
CA ILE A 362 20.73 12.62 -15.18
C ILE A 362 19.45 13.43 -15.39
N LEU A 363 19.30 14.55 -14.68
CA LEU A 363 18.12 15.40 -14.78
C LEU A 363 17.90 15.93 -16.21
N PHE A 364 18.95 16.45 -16.86
CA PHE A 364 18.86 16.92 -18.25
C PHE A 364 18.51 15.80 -19.22
N LYS A 365 19.03 14.59 -19.02
CA LYS A 365 18.65 13.43 -19.82
C LYS A 365 17.16 13.11 -19.66
N MET A 366 16.63 13.20 -18.45
CA MET A 366 15.20 13.03 -18.20
C MET A 366 14.36 14.17 -18.81
N ILE A 367 14.82 15.44 -18.72
CA ILE A 367 14.14 16.57 -19.36
C ILE A 367 14.09 16.36 -20.87
N SER A 368 15.18 15.93 -21.49
CA SER A 368 15.19 15.58 -22.92
C SER A 368 14.25 14.43 -23.26
N ASN A 369 14.13 13.40 -22.40
CA ASN A 369 13.14 12.34 -22.60
C ASN A 369 11.71 12.88 -22.56
N MET A 370 11.40 13.80 -21.63
CA MET A 370 10.10 14.47 -21.53
C MET A 370 9.81 15.31 -22.78
N MET A 371 10.78 16.09 -23.28
CA MET A 371 10.66 16.84 -24.53
C MET A 371 10.33 15.91 -25.71
N ILE A 372 11.03 14.78 -25.83
CA ILE A 372 10.80 13.79 -26.89
C ILE A 372 9.40 13.18 -26.76
N ALA A 373 8.98 12.82 -25.54
CA ALA A 373 7.69 12.20 -25.29
C ALA A 373 6.52 13.13 -25.68
N GLU A 374 6.56 14.39 -25.25
CA GLU A 374 5.49 15.36 -25.54
C GLU A 374 5.47 15.81 -27.01
N ALA A 375 6.64 15.93 -27.66
CA ALA A 375 6.71 16.16 -29.10
C ALA A 375 6.13 14.98 -29.90
N THR A 376 6.47 13.75 -29.52
CA THR A 376 5.97 12.52 -30.17
C THR A 376 4.46 12.38 -30.01
N LYS A 377 3.95 12.65 -28.79
CA LYS A 377 2.51 12.67 -28.49
C LYS A 377 1.77 13.71 -29.32
N SER A 378 2.38 14.87 -29.55
CA SER A 378 1.82 15.93 -30.39
C SER A 378 1.86 15.60 -31.89
N LEU A 379 2.74 14.71 -32.31
CA LEU A 379 2.91 14.23 -33.68
C LEU A 379 2.28 12.84 -33.92
N ASP A 380 1.22 12.49 -33.19
CA ASP A 380 0.52 11.23 -33.39
C ASP A 380 0.09 11.04 -34.86
N PRO A 381 0.49 9.95 -35.54
CA PRO A 381 0.20 9.72 -36.95
C PRO A 381 -1.29 9.76 -37.29
N GLY A 382 -2.15 9.30 -36.37
CA GLY A 382 -3.60 9.31 -36.58
C GLY A 382 -4.12 10.73 -36.72
N SER A 383 -3.73 11.61 -35.80
CA SER A 383 -4.07 13.04 -35.86
C SER A 383 -3.40 13.78 -37.02
N LEU A 384 -2.15 13.42 -37.34
CA LEU A 384 -1.33 14.11 -38.33
C LEU A 384 -1.80 13.84 -39.77
N PHE A 385 -2.17 12.60 -40.10
CA PHE A 385 -2.58 12.24 -41.47
C PHE A 385 -4.08 12.40 -41.73
N GLN A 386 -4.89 12.62 -40.70
CA GLN A 386 -6.32 12.90 -40.83
C GLN A 386 -6.65 14.40 -40.80
N GLY A 387 -5.70 15.24 -40.37
CA GLY A 387 -5.84 16.70 -40.33
C GLY A 387 -5.64 17.37 -41.69
N GLU A 388 -5.89 18.69 -41.73
CA GLU A 388 -5.59 19.50 -42.91
C GLU A 388 -4.08 19.64 -43.11
N VAL A 389 -3.62 19.42 -44.35
CA VAL A 389 -2.18 19.35 -44.67
C VAL A 389 -1.44 20.64 -44.28
N ASP A 390 -2.03 21.80 -44.56
CA ASP A 390 -1.40 23.09 -44.27
C ASP A 390 -1.29 23.34 -42.75
N GLU A 391 -2.33 23.00 -41.97
CA GLU A 391 -2.31 23.11 -40.51
C GLU A 391 -1.30 22.15 -39.88
N CYS A 392 -1.27 20.90 -40.36
CA CYS A 392 -0.32 19.88 -39.89
C CYS A 392 1.14 20.28 -40.19
N LEU A 393 1.40 20.91 -41.34
CA LEU A 393 2.74 21.39 -41.69
C LEU A 393 3.19 22.54 -40.78
N VAL A 394 2.30 23.50 -40.48
CA VAL A 394 2.57 24.57 -39.51
C VAL A 394 2.84 24.01 -38.12
N LYS A 395 2.06 23.00 -37.70
CA LYS A 395 2.25 22.30 -36.42
C LYS A 395 3.64 21.65 -36.35
N VAL A 396 4.03 20.91 -37.39
CA VAL A 396 5.37 20.26 -37.46
C VAL A 396 6.48 21.31 -37.40
N GLY A 397 6.36 22.41 -38.15
CA GLY A 397 7.32 23.51 -38.11
C GLY A 397 7.47 24.10 -36.70
N SER A 398 6.35 24.39 -36.04
CA SER A 398 6.34 24.92 -34.67
C SER A 398 7.01 23.97 -33.67
N ILE A 399 6.78 22.65 -33.80
CA ILE A 399 7.42 21.64 -32.94
C ILE A 399 8.93 21.61 -33.15
N ILE A 400 9.39 21.70 -34.41
CA ILE A 400 10.83 21.78 -34.73
C ILE A 400 11.44 23.03 -34.10
N ASP A 401 10.81 24.19 -34.25
CA ASP A 401 11.30 25.46 -33.70
C ASP A 401 11.44 25.39 -32.17
N ILE A 402 10.49 24.76 -31.47
CA ILE A 402 10.54 24.57 -30.01
C ILE A 402 11.68 23.63 -29.61
N LEU A 403 11.89 22.53 -30.34
CA LEU A 403 12.98 21.60 -30.07
C LEU A 403 14.35 22.22 -30.36
N GLU A 404 14.46 23.05 -31.39
CA GLU A 404 15.67 23.82 -31.68
C GLU A 404 15.93 24.90 -30.63
N PHE A 405 14.89 25.55 -30.12
CA PHE A 405 15.01 26.52 -29.02
C PHE A 405 15.44 25.87 -27.69
N TYR A 406 15.00 24.64 -27.42
CA TYR A 406 15.43 23.89 -26.24
C TYR A 406 16.92 23.49 -26.28
N LYS A 407 17.42 23.21 -27.47
CA LYS A 407 18.80 22.75 -27.71
C LYS A 407 19.81 23.88 -27.51
#